data_AF-A0A399SI70-F1
#
_entry.id   AF-A0A399SI70-F1
#
_cell.length_a   1.000
_cell.length_b   1.000
_cell.length_c   1.000
_cell.angle_alpha   90.00
_cell.angle_beta   90.00
_cell.angle_gamma   90.00
#
_symmetry.space_group_name_H-M   'P 1'
#
loop_
_entity.id
_entity.type
_entity.pdbx_description
1 polymer ?
#
loop_
_entity_poly.entity_id
_entity_poly.type
_entity_poly.pdbx_seq_one_letter_code
_entity_poly.pdbx_strand_id
1 'polypeptide(L)'
;LLCAPALRAATRGRRSRGSGALVAALTALPEFLLATALLVVVAVWLRWAPPSGWDGPANAALPALALGIPAGGLIGRLLADAIQAASAERWVATWAMAGLPPARTTLAVLRRALPSVLGQIGLVLVGLTGGAVAVEQVFAIPGIGRATLGAASSQDVP
;
A
#
# COMPACT_ATOMS: atom_id res chain seq x y z
N LEU A 1 -5.12 -6.32 7.05
CA LEU A 1 -4.99 -7.77 6.76
C LEU A 1 -3.59 -8.16 6.26
N LEU A 2 -2.90 -7.32 5.49
CA LEU A 2 -1.56 -7.60 4.94
C LEU A 2 -0.42 -7.67 5.98
N CYS A 3 -0.53 -6.98 7.12
CA CYS A 3 0.54 -6.96 8.14
C CYS A 3 0.45 -8.10 9.17
N ALA A 4 -0.68 -8.80 9.25
CA ALA A 4 -0.91 -9.87 10.23
C ALA A 4 0.07 -11.05 10.12
N PRO A 5 0.43 -11.56 8.92
CA PRO A 5 1.41 -12.63 8.80
C PRO A 5 2.84 -12.16 9.10
N ALA A 6 3.18 -10.90 8.80
CA ALA A 6 4.49 -10.32 9.12
C ALA A 6 4.69 -10.13 10.64
N LEU A 7 3.65 -9.64 11.34
CA LEU A 7 3.62 -9.54 12.80
C LEU A 7 3.70 -10.91 13.49
N ARG A 8 3.03 -11.94 12.95
CA ARG A 8 3.13 -13.33 13.45
C ARG A 8 4.48 -14.00 13.15
N ALA A 9 5.17 -13.58 12.09
CA ALA A 9 6.51 -14.08 11.77
C ALA A 9 7.58 -13.45 12.67
N ALA A 10 7.44 -12.16 13.00
CA ALA A 10 8.33 -11.44 13.90
C ALA A 10 8.35 -12.03 15.33
N THR A 11 7.23 -12.57 15.81
CA THR A 11 7.15 -13.19 17.14
C THR A 11 7.64 -14.65 17.19
N ARG A 12 7.93 -15.29 16.05
CA ARG A 12 8.30 -16.72 15.98
C ARG A 12 9.68 -17.02 15.41
N GLY A 13 10.48 -16.01 15.07
CA GLY A 13 11.86 -16.20 14.58
C GLY A 13 11.98 -16.98 13.26
N ARG A 14 10.90 -17.12 12.49
CA ARG A 14 10.91 -17.81 11.19
C ARG A 14 10.79 -16.79 10.06
N ARG A 15 11.74 -16.83 9.13
CA ARG A 15 11.68 -16.10 7.85
C ARG A 15 10.43 -16.55 7.09
N SER A 16 9.41 -15.69 7.06
CA SER A 16 8.16 -15.95 6.34
C SER A 16 8.41 -15.91 4.83
N ARG A 17 8.64 -17.07 4.23
CA ARG A 17 8.67 -17.27 2.78
C ARG A 17 7.28 -17.29 2.13
N GLY A 18 6.20 -17.33 2.92
CA GLY A 18 4.84 -17.58 2.41
C GLY A 18 4.02 -16.33 2.01
N SER A 19 4.32 -15.16 2.56
CA SER A 19 3.53 -13.93 2.27
C SER A 19 4.07 -13.11 1.09
N GLY A 20 5.26 -13.45 0.58
CA GLY A 20 5.93 -12.68 -0.46
C GLY A 20 5.26 -12.78 -1.82
N ALA A 21 4.71 -13.95 -2.18
CA ALA A 21 4.11 -14.17 -3.50
C ALA A 21 2.79 -13.38 -3.69
N LEU A 22 1.94 -13.34 -2.67
CA LEU A 22 0.67 -12.60 -2.74
C LEU A 22 0.91 -11.08 -2.74
N VAL A 23 1.87 -10.59 -1.94
CA VAL A 23 2.26 -9.18 -1.96
C VAL A 23 2.93 -8.83 -3.28
N ALA A 24 3.81 -9.69 -3.81
CA ALA A 24 4.45 -9.50 -5.11
C ALA A 24 3.44 -9.47 -6.24
N ALA A 25 2.44 -10.36 -6.25
CA ALA A 25 1.37 -10.37 -7.24
C ALA A 25 0.50 -9.11 -7.18
N LEU A 26 0.17 -8.63 -5.97
CA LEU A 26 -0.59 -7.40 -5.78
C LEU A 26 0.20 -6.14 -6.16
N THR A 27 1.52 -6.12 -5.98
CA THR A 27 2.38 -5.01 -6.42
C THR A 27 2.77 -5.09 -7.90
N ALA A 28 2.67 -6.26 -8.52
CA ALA A 28 3.00 -6.46 -9.93
C ALA A 28 1.84 -6.09 -10.87
N LEU A 29 0.62 -5.99 -10.33
CA LEU A 29 -0.55 -5.56 -11.10
C LEU A 29 -0.56 -4.03 -11.24
N PRO A 30 -0.57 -3.49 -12.46
CA PRO A 30 -0.76 -2.07 -12.71
C PRO A 30 -2.06 -1.55 -12.08
N GLU A 31 -2.02 -0.33 -11.54
CA GLU A 31 -3.12 0.30 -10.81
C GLU A 31 -4.40 0.38 -11.66
N PHE A 32 -4.26 0.65 -12.96
CA PHE A 32 -5.37 0.68 -13.92
C PHE A 32 -6.06 -0.69 -14.09
N LEU A 33 -5.29 -1.77 -14.15
CA LEU A 33 -5.83 -3.12 -14.28
C LEU A 33 -6.62 -3.50 -13.02
N LEU A 34 -6.07 -3.15 -11.86
CA LEU A 34 -6.75 -3.36 -10.58
C LEU A 34 -8.02 -2.51 -10.49
N ALA A 35 -7.97 -1.24 -10.89
CA ALA A 35 -9.14 -0.34 -10.94
C ALA A 35 -10.25 -0.91 -11.83
N THR A 36 -9.90 -1.36 -13.04
CA THR A 36 -10.85 -1.95 -14.00
C THR A 36 -11.47 -3.22 -13.43
N ALA A 37 -10.66 -4.09 -12.81
CA ALA A 37 -11.16 -5.32 -12.18
C ALA A 37 -12.11 -5.02 -11.01
N LEU A 38 -11.77 -4.05 -10.14
CA LEU A 38 -12.63 -3.63 -9.04
C LEU A 38 -13.96 -3.07 -9.54
N LEU A 39 -13.92 -2.25 -10.59
CA LEU A 39 -15.14 -1.70 -11.21
C LEU A 39 -16.04 -2.83 -11.71
N VAL A 40 -15.51 -3.76 -12.50
CA VAL A 40 -16.31 -4.86 -13.07
C VAL A 40 -16.85 -5.79 -11.99
N VAL A 41 -16.01 -6.21 -11.04
CA VAL A 41 -16.44 -7.21 -10.05
C VAL A 41 -17.32 -6.58 -8.98
N VAL A 42 -16.91 -5.45 -8.39
CA VAL A 42 -17.60 -4.90 -7.22
C VAL A 42 -18.78 -4.03 -7.60
N ALA A 43 -18.64 -3.19 -8.63
CA ALA A 43 -19.70 -2.27 -9.03
C ALA A 43 -20.66 -2.88 -10.05
N VAL A 44 -20.16 -3.60 -11.06
CA VAL A 44 -21.04 -4.16 -12.11
C VAL A 44 -21.65 -5.49 -11.66
N TRP A 45 -20.85 -6.45 -11.20
CA TRP A 45 -21.35 -7.78 -10.85
C TRP A 45 -22.02 -7.80 -9.46
N LEU A 46 -21.35 -7.31 -8.43
CA LEU A 46 -21.89 -7.31 -7.06
C LEU A 46 -22.88 -6.16 -6.79
N ARG A 47 -22.84 -5.08 -7.58
CA ARG A 47 -23.69 -3.89 -7.42
C ARG A 47 -23.63 -3.28 -6.01
N TRP A 48 -22.50 -3.44 -5.32
CA TRP A 48 -22.31 -2.97 -3.95
C TRP A 48 -21.93 -1.50 -3.87
N ALA A 49 -21.28 -0.98 -4.92
CA ALA A 49 -20.81 0.39 -4.96
C ALA A 49 -21.14 1.02 -6.33
N PRO A 50 -21.24 2.36 -6.41
CA PRO A 50 -21.48 3.05 -7.66
C PRO A 50 -20.32 2.83 -8.63
N PRO A 51 -20.58 2.54 -9.92
CA PRO A 51 -19.53 2.17 -10.88
C PRO A 51 -18.65 3.33 -11.33
N SER A 52 -19.19 4.55 -11.33
CA SER A 52 -18.49 5.73 -11.85
C SER A 52 -19.18 7.03 -11.41
N GLY A 53 -18.46 8.15 -11.49
CA GLY A 53 -18.99 9.49 -11.21
C GLY A 53 -18.67 10.02 -9.82
N TRP A 54 -19.21 11.19 -9.46
CA TRP A 54 -18.85 11.90 -8.22
C TRP A 54 -20.08 12.50 -7.51
N ASP A 55 -21.04 11.65 -7.18
CA ASP A 55 -22.29 12.02 -6.52
C ASP A 55 -22.22 11.92 -4.99
N GLY A 56 -21.17 11.29 -4.43
CA GLY A 56 -20.99 11.17 -2.99
C GLY A 56 -19.70 10.44 -2.56
N PRO A 57 -19.42 10.37 -1.25
CA PRO A 57 -18.19 9.78 -0.71
C PRO A 57 -18.05 8.29 -0.99
N ALA A 58 -19.16 7.58 -1.25
CA ALA A 58 -19.14 6.16 -1.63
C ALA A 58 -18.36 5.92 -2.94
N ASN A 59 -18.36 6.91 -3.85
CA ASN A 59 -17.67 6.80 -5.14
C ASN A 59 -16.15 6.84 -5.00
N ALA A 60 -15.63 7.31 -3.85
CA ALA A 60 -14.20 7.32 -3.57
C ALA A 60 -13.68 5.97 -3.06
N ALA A 61 -14.54 5.06 -2.62
CA ALA A 61 -14.13 3.79 -2.00
C ALA A 61 -13.37 2.88 -2.97
N LEU A 62 -13.90 2.66 -4.18
CA LEU A 62 -13.27 1.81 -5.19
C LEU A 62 -11.94 2.40 -5.72
N PRO A 63 -11.87 3.70 -6.09
CA PRO A 63 -10.60 4.34 -6.43
C PRO A 63 -9.56 4.27 -5.31
N ALA A 64 -9.97 4.52 -4.06
CA ALA A 64 -9.08 4.46 -2.92
C ALA A 64 -8.54 3.04 -2.69
N LEU A 65 -9.34 2.00 -2.92
CA LEU A 65 -8.87 0.61 -2.87
C LEU A 65 -7.93 0.28 -4.03
N ALA A 66 -8.25 0.73 -5.25
CA ALA A 66 -7.42 0.49 -6.43
C ALA A 66 -6.01 1.09 -6.27
N LEU A 67 -5.90 2.26 -5.65
CA LEU A 67 -4.60 2.89 -5.34
C LEU A 67 -3.97 2.35 -4.04
N GLY A 68 -4.80 2.10 -3.03
CA GLY A 68 -4.34 1.72 -1.69
C GLY A 68 -3.82 0.30 -1.58
N ILE A 69 -4.34 -0.65 -2.37
CA ILE A 69 -3.90 -2.05 -2.34
C ILE A 69 -2.43 -2.20 -2.82
N PRO A 70 -2.04 -1.70 -4.01
CA PRO A 70 -0.65 -1.80 -4.47
C PRO A 70 0.33 -1.04 -3.58
N ALA A 71 0.01 0.22 -3.24
CA ALA A 71 0.87 1.03 -2.37
C ALA A 71 0.97 0.45 -0.95
N GLY A 72 -0.12 -0.04 -0.39
CA GLY A 72 -0.13 -0.71 0.91
C GLY A 72 0.67 -2.01 0.89
N GLY A 73 0.64 -2.76 -0.21
CA GLY A 73 1.48 -3.94 -0.40
C GLY A 73 2.97 -3.59 -0.39
N LEU A 74 3.36 -2.55 -1.12
CA LEU A 74 4.75 -2.11 -1.20
C LEU A 74 5.26 -1.53 0.13
N ILE A 75 4.50 -0.63 0.78
CA ILE A 75 4.84 -0.08 2.09
C ILE A 75 4.91 -1.21 3.14
N GLY A 76 3.97 -2.16 3.10
CA GLY A 76 3.95 -3.32 3.98
C GLY A 76 5.20 -4.20 3.83
N ARG A 77 5.67 -4.40 2.59
CA ARG A 77 6.91 -5.11 2.29
C ARG A 77 8.13 -4.37 2.84
N LEU A 78 8.24 -3.07 2.57
CA LEU A 78 9.34 -2.24 3.09
C LEU A 78 9.40 -2.25 4.61
N LEU A 79 8.24 -2.17 5.27
CA LEU A 79 8.14 -2.28 6.72
C LEU A 79 8.55 -3.66 7.23
N ALA A 80 8.14 -4.74 6.56
CA ALA A 80 8.56 -6.08 6.92
C ALA A 80 10.09 -6.26 6.83
N ASP A 81 10.71 -5.75 5.77
CA ASP A 81 12.16 -5.78 5.58
C ASP A 81 12.88 -4.96 6.65
N ALA A 82 12.37 -3.77 6.98
CA ALA A 82 12.92 -2.92 8.05
C ALA A 82 12.80 -3.57 9.44
N ILE A 83 11.67 -4.22 9.74
CA ILE A 83 11.47 -4.96 11.00
C ILE A 83 12.44 -6.14 11.08
N GLN A 84 12.62 -6.89 9.99
CA GLN A 84 13.58 -8.01 9.95
C GLN A 84 15.00 -7.52 10.22
N ALA A 85 15.42 -6.43 9.57
CA ALA A 85 16.73 -5.82 9.80
C ALA A 85 16.91 -5.39 11.27
N ALA A 86 15.95 -4.66 11.83
CA ALA A 86 15.99 -4.20 13.22
C ALA A 86 15.96 -5.36 14.23
N SER A 87 15.24 -6.45 13.93
CA SER A 87 15.18 -7.63 14.80
C SER A 87 16.49 -8.43 14.87
N ALA A 88 17.35 -8.29 13.86
CA ALA A 88 18.65 -8.94 13.79
C ALA A 88 19.76 -8.17 14.53
N GLU A 89 19.46 -6.99 15.07
CA GLU A 89 20.42 -6.18 15.83
C GLU A 89 20.74 -6.81 17.20
N ARG A 90 21.98 -6.63 17.66
CA ARG A 90 22.49 -7.28 18.89
C ARG A 90 21.70 -6.91 20.15
N TRP A 91 21.17 -5.69 20.24
CA TRP A 91 20.41 -5.24 21.41
C TRP A 91 19.13 -6.06 21.64
N VAL A 92 18.55 -6.63 20.59
CA VAL A 92 17.36 -7.50 20.68
C VAL A 92 17.69 -8.77 21.46
N ALA A 93 18.84 -9.39 21.15
CA ALA A 93 19.32 -10.57 21.87
C ALA A 93 19.66 -10.25 23.33
N THR A 94 20.28 -9.09 23.59
CA THR A 94 20.55 -8.64 24.96
C THR A 94 19.26 -8.46 25.77
N TRP A 95 18.23 -7.86 25.17
CA TRP A 95 16.94 -7.64 25.83
C TRP A 95 16.18 -8.93 26.08
N ALA A 96 16.27 -9.89 25.15
CA ALA A 96 15.70 -11.23 25.34
C ALA A 96 16.36 -11.97 26.52
N MET A 97 17.68 -11.88 26.64
CA MET A 97 18.41 -12.47 27.78
C MET A 97 18.13 -11.75 29.10
N ALA A 98 17.88 -10.45 29.06
CA ALA A 98 17.51 -9.65 30.23
C ALA A 98 16.07 -9.92 30.72
N GLY A 99 15.29 -10.78 30.05
CA GLY A 99 13.93 -11.14 30.46
C GLY A 99 12.88 -10.05 30.22
N LEU A 100 13.14 -9.10 29.31
CA LEU A 100 12.17 -8.06 28.98
C LEU A 100 10.92 -8.64 28.29
N PRO A 101 9.72 -8.10 28.58
CA PRO A 101 8.49 -8.63 28.01
C PRO A 101 8.48 -8.46 26.48
N PRO A 102 7.96 -9.46 25.73
CA PRO A 102 8.03 -9.48 24.26
C PRO A 102 7.32 -8.28 23.61
N ALA A 103 6.30 -7.74 24.26
CA ALA A 103 5.60 -6.54 23.81
C ALA A 103 6.51 -5.29 23.77
N ARG A 104 7.38 -5.12 24.78
CA ARG A 104 8.32 -3.98 24.83
C ARG A 104 9.40 -4.11 23.76
N THR A 105 9.94 -5.31 23.57
CA THR A 105 10.93 -5.58 22.51
C THR A 105 10.33 -5.34 21.12
N THR A 106 9.09 -5.79 20.89
CA THR A 106 8.38 -5.57 19.62
C THR A 106 8.16 -4.08 19.33
N LEU A 107 7.74 -3.31 20.33
CA LEU A 107 7.56 -1.86 20.18
C LEU A 107 8.89 -1.14 19.89
N ALA A 108 9.99 -1.56 20.52
CA ALA A 108 11.32 -1.02 20.27
C ALA A 108 11.79 -1.31 18.83
N VAL A 109 11.61 -2.55 18.35
CA VAL A 109 11.92 -2.94 16.96
C VAL A 109 11.10 -2.11 15.98
N LEU A 110 9.81 -1.92 16.24
CA LEU A 110 8.93 -1.14 15.37
C LEU A 110 9.34 0.33 15.31
N ARG A 111 9.67 0.93 16.47
CA ARG A 111 10.21 2.30 16.54
C ARG A 111 11.54 2.45 15.80
N ARG A 112 12.37 1.41 15.79
CA ARG A 112 13.64 1.38 15.06
C ARG A 112 13.44 1.25 13.55
N ALA A 113 12.42 0.51 13.11
CA ALA A 113 12.10 0.31 11.70
C ALA A 113 11.43 1.54 11.04
N LEU A 114 10.64 2.31 11.80
CA LEU A 114 9.86 3.46 11.32
C LEU A 114 10.64 4.48 10.47
N PRO A 115 11.83 4.97 10.89
CA PRO A 115 12.60 5.95 10.11
C PRO A 115 12.99 5.46 8.71
N SER A 116 13.24 4.16 8.55
CA SER A 116 13.62 3.57 7.25
C SER A 116 12.46 3.59 6.26
N VAL A 117 11.24 3.38 6.75
CA VAL A 117 10.03 3.32 5.92
C VAL A 117 9.52 4.73 5.57
N LEU A 118 9.64 5.67 6.50
CA LEU A 118 9.15 7.05 6.33
C LEU A 118 9.70 7.73 5.06
N GLY A 119 11.00 7.57 4.78
CA GLY A 119 11.59 8.13 3.56
C GLY A 119 10.98 7.56 2.29
N GLN A 120 10.66 6.27 2.28
CA GLN A 120 10.10 5.61 1.10
C GLN A 120 8.62 5.91 0.89
N ILE A 121 7.87 6.22 1.95
CA ILE A 121 6.47 6.66 1.80
C ILE A 121 6.39 7.87 0.87
N GLY A 122 7.33 8.82 0.96
CA GLY A 122 7.37 9.97 0.06
C GLY A 122 7.47 9.58 -1.41
N LEU A 123 8.37 8.64 -1.74
CA LEU A 123 8.53 8.15 -3.10
C LEU A 123 7.28 7.40 -3.60
N VAL A 124 6.64 6.62 -2.72
CA VAL A 124 5.39 5.92 -3.05
C VAL A 124 4.26 6.89 -3.33
N LEU A 125 4.13 7.95 -2.53
CA LEU A 125 3.12 8.99 -2.75
C LEU A 125 3.32 9.70 -4.10
N VAL A 126 4.57 9.96 -4.51
CA VAL A 126 4.88 10.51 -5.83
C VAL A 126 4.54 9.52 -6.95
N GLY A 127 4.81 8.23 -6.77
CA GLY A 127 4.38 7.22 -7.75
C GLY A 127 2.86 7.13 -7.88
N LEU A 128 2.15 7.23 -6.75
CA LEU A 128 0.69 7.16 -6.70
C LEU A 128 0.01 8.31 -7.45
N THR A 129 0.58 9.51 -7.49
CA THR A 129 -0.01 10.60 -8.29
C THR A 129 0.00 10.28 -9.78
N GLY A 130 1.03 9.58 -10.27
CA GLY A 130 1.07 9.07 -11.65
C GLY A 130 0.01 8.00 -11.91
N GLY A 131 -0.12 7.01 -11.02
CA GLY A 131 -1.13 5.96 -11.11
C GLY A 131 -2.57 6.47 -10.96
N ALA A 132 -2.77 7.53 -10.16
CA ALA A 132 -4.07 8.14 -9.91
C ALA A 132 -4.74 8.64 -11.18
N VAL A 133 -3.97 9.17 -12.14
CA VAL A 133 -4.49 9.62 -13.44
C VAL A 133 -5.27 8.52 -14.14
N ALA A 134 -4.72 7.30 -14.17
CA ALA A 134 -5.37 6.18 -14.83
C ALA A 134 -6.63 5.74 -14.08
N VAL A 135 -6.60 5.76 -12.74
CA VAL A 135 -7.76 5.44 -11.90
C VAL A 135 -8.87 6.49 -12.04
N GLU A 136 -8.53 7.78 -12.12
CA GLU A 136 -9.47 8.88 -12.39
C GLU A 136 -10.22 8.68 -13.71
N GLN A 137 -9.52 8.22 -14.75
CA GLN A 137 -10.14 7.92 -16.06
C GLN A 137 -11.08 6.71 -15.97
N VAL A 138 -10.68 5.63 -15.30
CA VAL A 138 -11.50 4.41 -15.16
C VAL A 138 -12.82 4.69 -14.45
N PHE A 139 -12.77 5.43 -13.33
CA PHE A 139 -13.95 5.71 -12.52
C PHE A 139 -14.70 6.98 -12.95
N ALA A 140 -14.24 7.66 -14.00
CA ALA A 140 -14.78 8.94 -14.48
C ALA A 140 -14.89 10.01 -13.37
N ILE A 141 -13.87 10.09 -12.52
CA ILE A 141 -13.82 11.00 -11.38
C ILE A 141 -13.04 12.26 -11.76
N PRO A 142 -13.49 13.46 -11.33
CA PRO A 142 -12.70 14.67 -11.51
C PRO A 142 -11.45 14.62 -10.63
N GLY A 143 -10.29 14.84 -11.24
CA GLY A 143 -9.02 14.89 -10.52
C GLY A 143 -7.95 15.70 -11.24
N ILE A 144 -6.90 16.05 -10.50
CA ILE A 144 -5.82 16.92 -10.97
C ILE A 144 -5.01 16.28 -12.10
N GLY A 145 -4.94 14.95 -12.12
CA GLY A 145 -4.24 14.19 -13.15
C GLY A 145 -4.95 14.28 -14.48
N ARG A 146 -6.26 14.04 -14.49
CA ARG A 146 -7.10 14.18 -15.69
C ARG A 146 -7.14 15.62 -16.21
N ALA A 147 -7.18 16.62 -15.34
CA ALA A 147 -7.19 18.03 -15.75
C ALA A 147 -5.88 18.44 -16.44
N THR A 148 -4.73 18.05 -15.88
CA THR A 148 -3.41 18.33 -16.47
C THR A 148 -3.19 17.60 -17.79
N LEU A 149 -3.63 16.34 -17.89
CA LEU A 149 -3.54 15.57 -19.14
C LEU A 149 -4.47 16.13 -20.21
N GLY A 150 -5.65 16.61 -19.82
CA GLY A 150 -6.57 17.34 -20.69
C GLY A 150 -5.92 18.60 -21.28
N ALA A 151 -5.33 19.45 -20.44
CA ALA A 151 -4.65 20.68 -20.86
C ALA A 151 -3.43 20.40 -21.76
N ALA A 152 -2.65 19.34 -21.46
CA ALA A 152 -1.54 18.92 -22.32
C ALA A 152 -2.04 18.43 -23.70
N SER A 153 -3.17 17.71 -23.74
CA SER A 153 -3.75 17.19 -24.98
C SER A 153 -4.46 18.25 -25.82
N SER A 154 -5.03 19.29 -25.19
CA SER A 154 -5.57 20.46 -25.89
C SER A 154 -4.48 21.37 -26.44
N GLN A 155 -3.21 21.06 -26.14
CA GLN A 155 -2.05 21.85 -26.56
C GLN A 155 -2.13 23.31 -26.06
N ASP A 156 -2.91 23.56 -25.01
CA ASP A 156 -2.96 24.82 -24.26
C ASP A 156 -1.72 24.91 -23.35
N VAL A 157 -0.57 24.88 -23.99
CA VAL A 157 0.67 25.44 -23.45
C VAL A 157 0.61 26.92 -23.83
N PRO A 158 0.73 27.88 -22.89
CA PRO A 158 0.98 29.27 -23.29
C PRO A 158 2.25 29.37 -24.13
#